data_AF-A0A958WMV4-F1
#
_entry.id   AF-A0A958WMV4-F1
#
_cell.length_a   1.000
_cell.length_b   1.000
_cell.length_c   1.000
_cell.angle_alpha   90.00
_cell.angle_beta   90.00
_cell.angle_gamma   90.00
#
_symmetry.space_group_name_H-M   'P 1'
#
loop_
_entity.id
_entity.type
_entity.pdbx_description
1 polymer ?
#
loop_
_entity_poly.entity_id
_entity_poly.type
_entity_poly.pdbx_seq_one_letter_code
_entity_poly.pdbx_strand_id
1 'polypeptide(L)'
;IGSVQAHFTWNPYCDLINLEDKNEFKLFFLLNDYDKCKFTNTDSLEVTVHMIPPFNSAPQISFNNLNPTVIFANNASELTIGESLDIQVIADDEPEDSVWLELLSVNGEQDFLNFQFENSFGKGGAQAELKWTPECANLAEAFSPHDYVLAFRAYDNKCANAKADTVEVNITAKDIEQLIAKFTPANIFTPNNDGANDYYSLPNLPLDNCVGKFLNFNVHNRWGTEVFSTTDREFKWYAEGLSTGVYYYSVKFSNKDYNGTITILY
;
A
#
# COMPACT_ATOMS: atom_id res chain seq x y z
N ILE A 1 -0.46 -40.32 67.28
CA ILE A 1 -0.94 -40.10 65.90
C ILE A 1 -0.71 -38.63 65.62
N GLY A 2 0.24 -38.30 64.75
CA GLY A 2 0.52 -36.94 64.32
C GLY A 2 -0.01 -36.74 62.91
N SER A 3 -0.59 -35.58 62.63
CA SER A 3 -0.91 -35.15 61.28
C SER A 3 0.04 -34.02 60.90
N VAL A 4 0.56 -34.07 59.68
CA VAL A 4 1.28 -32.96 59.07
C VAL A 4 0.58 -32.59 57.77
N GLN A 5 0.50 -31.30 57.50
CA GLN A 5 -0.08 -30.76 56.28
C GLN A 5 0.89 -29.73 55.72
N ALA A 6 1.06 -29.75 54.40
CA ALA A 6 1.83 -28.75 53.67
C ALA A 6 0.99 -28.25 52.50
N HIS A 7 1.21 -27.01 52.08
CA HIS A 7 0.55 -26.43 50.92
C HIS A 7 1.56 -26.34 49.78
N PHE A 8 1.13 -26.75 48.59
CA PHE A 8 1.94 -26.71 47.38
C PHE A 8 1.25 -25.82 46.35
N THR A 9 2.01 -24.90 45.77
CA THR A 9 1.56 -24.04 44.67
C THR A 9 2.63 -24.05 43.59
N TRP A 10 2.20 -24.23 42.35
CA TRP A 10 3.06 -24.19 41.17
C TRP A 10 2.39 -23.38 40.08
N ASN A 11 3.10 -22.36 39.58
CA ASN A 11 2.62 -21.47 38.52
C ASN A 11 3.48 -21.71 37.26
N PRO A 12 3.08 -22.61 36.36
CA PRO A 12 3.78 -22.83 35.11
C PRO A 12 3.48 -21.68 34.13
N TYR A 13 4.47 -20.83 33.87
CA TYR A 13 4.41 -19.80 32.82
C TYR A 13 4.95 -20.37 31.51
N CYS A 14 4.37 -19.95 30.37
CA CYS A 14 4.79 -20.44 29.05
C CYS A 14 6.24 -20.08 28.70
N ASP A 15 6.79 -18.99 29.26
CA ASP A 15 8.19 -18.62 29.08
C ASP A 15 9.18 -19.59 29.75
N LEU A 16 8.70 -20.40 30.69
CA LEU A 16 9.51 -21.34 31.47
C LEU A 16 9.35 -22.79 31.01
N ILE A 17 8.29 -23.10 30.26
CA ILE A 17 7.96 -24.47 29.88
C ILE A 17 7.50 -24.51 28.42
N ASN A 18 8.31 -25.16 27.58
CA ASN A 18 7.87 -25.56 26.26
C ASN A 18 6.98 -26.81 26.37
N LEU A 19 5.68 -26.64 26.16
CA LEU A 19 4.71 -27.74 26.22
C LEU A 19 4.81 -28.69 25.02
N GLU A 20 5.48 -28.32 23.93
CA GLU A 20 5.81 -29.24 22.83
C GLU A 20 6.87 -30.26 23.28
N ASP A 21 7.85 -29.81 24.07
CA ASP A 21 8.96 -30.66 24.54
C ASP A 21 8.54 -31.53 25.73
N LYS A 22 7.75 -30.97 26.66
CA LYS A 22 7.32 -31.68 27.87
C LYS A 22 6.00 -31.15 28.42
N ASN A 23 4.97 -31.97 28.34
CA ASN A 23 3.62 -31.69 28.86
C ASN A 23 3.23 -32.53 30.09
N GLU A 24 4.06 -33.48 30.52
CA GLU A 24 3.81 -34.33 31.70
C GLU A 24 4.85 -34.09 32.81
N PHE A 25 4.37 -33.82 34.02
CA PHE A 25 5.19 -33.54 35.19
C PHE A 25 4.80 -34.47 36.34
N LYS A 26 5.78 -35.25 36.81
CA LYS A 26 5.62 -36.15 37.95
C LYS A 26 6.16 -35.48 39.21
N LEU A 27 5.27 -35.23 40.16
CA LEU A 27 5.59 -34.63 41.45
C LEU A 27 5.57 -35.74 42.50
N PHE A 28 6.69 -35.89 43.22
CA PHE A 28 6.81 -36.87 44.30
C PHE A 28 6.76 -36.14 45.64
N PHE A 29 5.73 -36.41 46.44
CA PHE A 29 5.62 -35.93 47.80
C PHE A 29 6.06 -37.04 48.75
N LEU A 30 7.15 -36.81 49.47
CA LEU A 30 7.75 -37.79 50.38
C LEU A 30 7.33 -37.51 51.81
N LEU A 31 6.77 -38.52 52.47
CA LEU A 31 6.41 -38.50 53.87
C LEU A 31 7.45 -39.28 54.66
N ASN A 32 8.11 -38.58 55.58
CA ASN A 32 9.06 -39.18 56.52
C ASN A 32 8.61 -38.89 57.95
N ASP A 33 8.67 -39.89 58.81
CA ASP A 33 8.47 -39.74 60.25
C ASP A 33 9.81 -39.43 60.96
N TYR A 34 9.72 -38.98 62.22
CA TYR A 34 10.91 -38.75 63.03
C TYR A 34 11.40 -40.06 63.63
N ASP A 35 12.57 -40.48 63.16
CA ASP A 35 13.04 -41.85 63.29
C ASP A 35 13.85 -42.05 64.60
N LYS A 36 13.23 -42.63 65.63
CA LYS A 36 13.94 -42.98 66.89
C LYS A 36 14.89 -44.18 66.73
N CYS A 37 14.73 -44.98 65.67
CA CYS A 37 15.34 -46.30 65.54
C CYS A 37 16.13 -46.52 64.23
N LYS A 38 16.35 -45.47 63.42
CA LYS A 38 17.11 -45.52 62.13
C LYS A 38 16.49 -46.43 61.05
N PHE A 39 15.16 -46.59 61.02
CA PHE A 39 14.47 -47.28 59.93
C PHE A 39 13.79 -46.26 59.01
N THR A 40 14.32 -46.09 57.80
CA THR A 40 13.70 -45.22 56.79
C THR A 40 12.45 -45.87 56.20
N ASN A 41 11.27 -45.50 56.70
CA ASN A 41 9.98 -45.88 56.11
C ASN A 41 9.39 -44.66 55.39
N THR A 42 9.95 -44.32 54.22
CA THR A 42 9.43 -43.23 53.39
C THR A 42 8.22 -43.73 52.61
N ASP A 43 7.09 -43.05 52.76
CA ASP A 43 5.94 -43.21 51.85
C ASP A 43 5.97 -42.08 50.81
N SER A 44 5.56 -42.38 49.58
CA SER A 44 5.59 -41.42 48.48
C SER A 44 4.24 -41.34 47.78
N LEU A 45 3.72 -40.12 47.65
CA LEU A 45 2.61 -39.84 46.76
C LEU A 45 3.15 -39.29 45.43
N GLU A 46 2.93 -40.03 44.35
CA GLU A 46 3.19 -39.55 42.98
C GLU A 46 1.92 -38.87 42.45
N VAL A 47 2.05 -37.59 42.08
CA VAL A 47 1.02 -36.84 41.37
C VAL A 47 1.53 -36.55 39.97
N THR A 48 0.83 -37.06 38.96
CA THR A 48 1.12 -36.75 37.56
C THR A 48 0.24 -35.60 37.11
N VAL A 49 0.86 -34.52 36.64
CA VAL A 49 0.20 -33.35 36.07
C VAL A 49 0.41 -33.35 34.56
N HIS A 50 -0.68 -33.44 33.81
CA HIS A 50 -0.69 -33.22 32.37
C HIS A 50 -1.10 -31.78 32.10
N MET A 51 -0.21 -31.03 31.46
CA MET A 51 -0.48 -29.66 31.07
C MET A 51 -0.97 -29.61 29.62
N ILE A 52 -2.01 -28.81 29.41
CA ILE A 52 -2.50 -28.47 28.07
C ILE A 52 -2.20 -26.99 27.81
N PRO A 53 -1.78 -26.62 26.59
CA PRO A 53 -1.57 -25.21 26.25
C PRO A 53 -2.88 -24.44 26.41
N PRO A 54 -2.80 -23.14 26.79
CA PRO A 54 -3.98 -22.30 26.82
C PRO A 54 -4.62 -22.20 25.44
N PHE A 55 -5.91 -21.94 25.41
CA PHE A 55 -6.60 -21.63 24.17
C PHE A 55 -6.02 -20.35 23.57
N ASN A 56 -5.81 -20.36 22.25
CA ASN A 56 -5.35 -19.22 21.49
C ASN A 56 -6.36 -18.89 20.39
N SER A 57 -6.86 -17.66 20.38
CA SER A 57 -7.59 -17.09 19.25
C SER A 57 -6.61 -16.79 18.13
N ALA A 58 -7.09 -16.79 16.88
CA ALA A 58 -6.32 -16.21 15.80
C ALA A 58 -6.60 -14.70 15.80
N PRO A 59 -5.59 -13.84 15.51
CA PRO A 59 -5.83 -12.43 15.29
C PRO A 59 -6.79 -12.26 14.12
N GLN A 60 -7.50 -11.13 14.08
CA GLN A 60 -8.37 -10.75 12.97
C GLN A 60 -7.76 -9.55 12.26
N ILE A 61 -7.57 -9.67 10.95
CA ILE A 61 -7.02 -8.59 10.14
C ILE A 61 -8.12 -7.86 9.36
N SER A 62 -8.03 -6.54 9.35
CA SER A 62 -8.89 -5.67 8.56
C SER A 62 -8.10 -4.45 8.07
N PHE A 63 -8.71 -3.63 7.22
CA PHE A 63 -8.10 -2.36 6.86
C PHE A 63 -9.15 -1.27 6.69
N ASN A 64 -8.72 -0.04 6.95
CA ASN A 64 -9.47 1.18 6.68
C ASN A 64 -8.82 1.93 5.53
N ASN A 65 -9.63 2.45 4.62
CA ASN A 65 -9.16 3.34 3.57
C ASN A 65 -9.04 4.77 4.12
N LEU A 66 -7.83 5.34 4.06
CA LEU A 66 -7.54 6.70 4.49
C LEU A 66 -7.65 7.72 3.33
N ASN A 67 -7.68 7.26 2.08
CA ASN A 67 -7.94 8.10 0.92
C ASN A 67 -9.37 7.90 0.37
N PRO A 68 -10.34 8.78 0.69
CA PRO A 68 -11.74 8.61 0.29
C PRO A 68 -11.99 8.72 -1.23
N THR A 69 -11.01 9.16 -2.01
CA THR A 69 -11.12 9.20 -3.48
C THR A 69 -10.94 7.81 -4.11
N VAL A 70 -10.21 6.93 -3.44
CA VAL A 70 -10.05 5.52 -3.82
C VAL A 70 -11.24 4.74 -3.29
N ILE A 71 -11.93 3.98 -4.15
CA ILE A 71 -13.13 3.24 -3.77
C ILE A 71 -12.80 1.75 -3.75
N PHE A 72 -13.04 1.11 -2.61
CA PHE A 72 -12.87 -0.33 -2.45
C PHE A 72 -14.19 -1.07 -2.61
N ALA A 73 -14.17 -2.18 -3.34
CA ALA A 73 -15.23 -3.16 -3.40
C ALA A 73 -14.62 -4.56 -3.24
N ASN A 74 -15.04 -5.30 -2.21
CA ASN A 74 -14.50 -6.64 -1.90
C ASN A 74 -12.96 -6.68 -1.84
N ASN A 75 -12.36 -5.73 -1.10
CA ASN A 75 -10.91 -5.55 -0.98
C ASN A 75 -10.17 -5.29 -2.30
N ALA A 76 -10.88 -4.93 -3.36
CA ALA A 76 -10.30 -4.56 -4.65
C ALA A 76 -10.53 -3.08 -4.96
N SER A 77 -9.56 -2.44 -5.62
CA SER A 77 -9.68 -1.08 -6.15
C SER A 77 -8.86 -0.89 -7.41
N GLU A 78 -9.18 0.15 -8.18
CA GLU A 78 -8.40 0.59 -9.33
C GLU A 78 -7.76 1.94 -9.01
N LEU A 79 -6.47 2.09 -9.31
CA LEU A 79 -5.74 3.33 -9.14
C LEU A 79 -5.19 3.82 -10.47
N THR A 80 -5.42 5.09 -10.77
CA THR A 80 -4.78 5.77 -11.89
C THR A 80 -3.38 6.22 -11.48
N ILE A 81 -2.43 6.24 -12.41
CA ILE A 81 -1.08 6.75 -12.14
C ILE A 81 -1.11 8.13 -11.44
N GLY A 82 -0.30 8.28 -10.40
CA GLY A 82 -0.25 9.49 -9.57
C GLY A 82 -1.31 9.60 -8.47
N GLU A 83 -2.34 8.75 -8.44
CA GLU A 83 -3.27 8.66 -7.30
C GLU A 83 -2.60 7.93 -6.12
N SER A 84 -2.79 8.40 -4.90
CA SER A 84 -2.18 7.79 -3.71
C SER A 84 -3.10 6.73 -3.10
N LEU A 85 -2.63 5.49 -2.99
CA LEU A 85 -3.15 4.50 -2.05
C LEU A 85 -2.68 4.86 -0.64
N ASP A 86 -3.63 4.94 0.29
CA ASP A 86 -3.34 5.12 1.71
C ASP A 86 -4.35 4.27 2.51
N ILE A 87 -3.87 3.17 3.10
CA ILE A 87 -4.69 2.27 3.91
C ILE A 87 -4.04 2.04 5.28
N GLN A 88 -4.87 2.00 6.32
CA GLN A 88 -4.46 1.58 7.65
C GLN A 88 -4.85 0.12 7.82
N VAL A 89 -3.87 -0.77 7.93
CA VAL A 89 -4.06 -2.18 8.23
C VAL A 89 -4.08 -2.36 9.75
N ILE A 90 -5.05 -3.11 10.24
CA ILE A 90 -5.33 -3.29 11.66
C ILE A 90 -5.42 -4.80 11.92
N ALA A 91 -4.70 -5.25 12.93
CA ALA A 91 -4.78 -6.59 13.48
C ALA A 91 -5.25 -6.50 14.93
N ASP A 92 -6.38 -7.12 15.25
CA ASP A 92 -6.95 -7.15 16.59
C ASP A 92 -6.96 -8.59 17.12
N ASP A 93 -6.63 -8.77 18.41
CA ASP A 93 -6.68 -10.05 19.11
C ASP A 93 -6.99 -9.83 20.60
N GLU A 94 -6.90 -10.87 21.42
CA GLU A 94 -7.11 -10.79 22.86
C GLU A 94 -6.07 -9.87 23.54
N PRO A 95 -6.46 -9.02 24.51
CA PRO A 95 -5.62 -7.92 25.03
C PRO A 95 -4.22 -8.28 25.56
N GLU A 96 -4.04 -9.52 26.01
CA GLU A 96 -2.76 -9.99 26.57
C GLU A 96 -1.85 -10.65 25.53
N ASP A 97 -2.37 -10.91 24.32
CA ASP A 97 -1.65 -11.62 23.27
C ASP A 97 -0.75 -10.64 22.50
N SER A 98 0.44 -11.11 22.15
CA SER A 98 1.38 -10.32 21.34
C SER A 98 1.11 -10.61 19.88
N VAL A 99 0.77 -9.57 19.13
CA VAL A 99 0.39 -9.66 17.72
C VAL A 99 1.45 -8.97 16.88
N TRP A 100 1.89 -9.66 15.82
CA TRP A 100 2.76 -9.11 14.79
C TRP A 100 1.97 -8.90 13.51
N LEU A 101 2.16 -7.75 12.88
CA LEU A 101 1.54 -7.36 11.63
C LEU A 101 2.62 -7.04 10.60
N GLU A 102 2.53 -7.66 9.43
CA GLU A 102 3.48 -7.47 8.35
C GLU A 102 2.83 -7.50 6.96
N LEU A 103 3.49 -6.86 6.00
CA LEU A 103 3.24 -7.10 4.58
C LEU A 103 4.00 -8.37 4.18
N LEU A 104 3.25 -9.45 3.93
CA LEU A 104 3.79 -10.77 3.68
C LEU A 104 4.38 -10.89 2.27
N SER A 105 3.66 -10.38 1.28
CA SER A 105 4.07 -10.43 -0.12
C SER A 105 3.31 -9.44 -1.00
N VAL A 106 3.91 -9.07 -2.12
CA VAL A 106 3.26 -8.40 -3.24
C VAL A 106 3.32 -9.36 -4.43
N ASN A 107 2.17 -9.75 -4.98
CA ASN A 107 2.07 -10.74 -6.06
C ASN A 107 2.76 -12.09 -5.71
N GLY A 108 2.80 -12.46 -4.43
CA GLY A 108 3.47 -13.67 -3.94
C GLY A 108 5.00 -13.54 -3.81
N GLU A 109 5.58 -12.38 -4.11
CA GLU A 109 7.02 -12.10 -3.96
C GLU A 109 7.28 -11.17 -2.76
N GLN A 110 8.47 -11.29 -2.17
CA GLN A 110 8.95 -10.40 -1.09
C GLN A 110 9.76 -9.23 -1.67
N ASP A 111 9.22 -8.58 -2.69
CA ASP A 111 9.74 -7.33 -3.23
C ASP A 111 8.75 -6.21 -2.94
N PHE A 112 9.20 -5.25 -2.12
CA PHE A 112 8.39 -4.15 -1.60
C PHE A 112 8.89 -2.78 -2.08
N LEU A 113 9.81 -2.72 -3.06
CA LEU A 113 10.59 -1.52 -3.38
C LEU A 113 9.77 -0.24 -3.64
N ASN A 114 8.50 -0.37 -4.01
CA ASN A 114 7.61 0.77 -4.28
C ASN A 114 6.58 1.04 -3.18
N PHE A 115 6.44 0.17 -2.18
CA PHE A 115 5.43 0.30 -1.11
C PHE A 115 6.06 0.82 0.18
N GLN A 116 5.43 1.80 0.80
CA GLN A 116 5.81 2.30 2.12
C GLN A 116 4.98 1.57 3.16
N PHE A 117 5.55 0.55 3.79
CA PHE A 117 4.94 -0.18 4.88
C PHE A 117 6.00 -0.54 5.92
N GLU A 118 5.74 -0.20 7.19
CA GLU A 118 6.57 -0.62 8.30
C GLU A 118 5.81 -1.66 9.12
N ASN A 119 6.41 -2.84 9.27
CA ASN A 119 5.84 -3.89 10.11
C ASN A 119 5.63 -3.38 11.54
N SER A 120 4.54 -3.81 12.15
CA SER A 120 4.10 -3.33 13.45
C SER A 120 3.88 -4.50 14.40
N PHE A 121 3.99 -4.24 15.70
CA PHE A 121 3.69 -5.24 16.72
C PHE A 121 3.13 -4.57 17.97
N GLY A 122 2.32 -5.29 18.72
CA GLY A 122 1.72 -4.77 19.95
C GLY A 122 1.05 -5.85 20.79
N LYS A 123 0.56 -5.44 21.96
CA LYS A 123 -0.26 -6.28 22.83
C LYS A 123 -1.74 -6.03 22.55
N GLY A 124 -2.54 -7.09 22.39
CA GLY A 124 -3.94 -7.02 22.01
C GLY A 124 -4.18 -6.68 20.54
N GLY A 125 -3.15 -6.27 19.81
CA GLY A 125 -3.27 -5.88 18.42
C GLY A 125 -2.09 -5.05 17.94
N ALA A 126 -2.08 -4.79 16.64
CA ALA A 126 -1.09 -3.98 15.95
C ALA A 126 -1.76 -3.25 14.78
N GLN A 127 -1.21 -2.10 14.39
CA GLN A 127 -1.68 -1.36 13.21
C GLN A 127 -0.50 -0.74 12.48
N ALA A 128 -0.62 -0.60 11.16
CA ALA A 128 0.38 0.02 10.29
C ALA A 128 -0.29 0.67 9.07
N GLU A 129 0.32 1.73 8.55
CA GLU A 129 -0.13 2.38 7.32
C GLU A 129 0.67 1.85 6.12
N LEU A 130 -0.03 1.53 5.03
CA LEU A 130 0.54 1.30 3.71
C LEU A 130 0.31 2.53 2.84
N LYS A 131 1.38 3.09 2.27
CA LYS A 131 1.29 4.15 1.26
C LYS A 131 1.95 3.72 -0.05
N TRP A 132 1.28 3.99 -1.15
CA TRP A 132 1.79 3.72 -2.48
C TRP A 132 1.18 4.65 -3.52
N THR A 133 1.98 5.10 -4.49
CA THR A 133 1.51 5.87 -5.64
C THR A 133 2.05 5.19 -6.89
N PRO A 134 1.20 4.60 -7.76
CA PRO A 134 1.67 3.97 -8.98
C PRO A 134 2.24 4.99 -9.96
N GLU A 135 3.36 4.62 -10.57
CA GLU A 135 3.99 5.33 -11.68
C GLU A 135 3.89 4.51 -12.97
N CYS A 136 4.33 5.08 -14.08
CA CYS A 136 4.32 4.38 -15.37
C CYS A 136 5.15 3.09 -15.39
N ALA A 137 6.19 3.01 -14.57
CA ALA A 137 7.01 1.80 -14.42
C ALA A 137 6.25 0.66 -13.72
N ASN A 138 5.14 0.96 -13.05
CA ASN A 138 4.29 0.00 -12.34
C ASN A 138 3.19 -0.59 -13.23
N LEU A 139 3.08 -0.16 -14.48
CA LEU A 139 2.14 -0.72 -15.44
C LEU A 139 2.78 -1.89 -16.20
N ALA A 140 1.94 -2.71 -16.84
CA ALA A 140 2.39 -3.82 -17.64
C ALA A 140 2.93 -3.33 -19.00
N GLU A 141 3.35 -4.28 -19.86
CA GLU A 141 3.87 -3.95 -21.18
C GLU A 141 2.92 -3.06 -21.98
N ALA A 142 3.48 -2.15 -22.77
CA ALA A 142 2.73 -1.13 -23.51
C ALA A 142 1.80 -0.25 -22.64
N PHE A 143 2.11 -0.12 -21.34
CA PHE A 143 1.34 0.66 -20.36
C PHE A 143 -0.10 0.17 -20.17
N SER A 144 -0.35 -1.14 -20.36
CA SER A 144 -1.65 -1.73 -20.02
C SER A 144 -1.82 -1.83 -18.50
N PRO A 145 -3.08 -1.93 -18.00
CA PRO A 145 -3.32 -2.13 -16.58
C PRO A 145 -2.54 -3.31 -16.00
N HIS A 146 -2.11 -3.18 -14.75
CA HIS A 146 -1.36 -4.21 -14.03
C HIS A 146 -1.89 -4.40 -12.61
N ASP A 147 -2.02 -5.67 -12.20
CA ASP A 147 -2.62 -6.04 -10.93
C ASP A 147 -1.56 -6.31 -9.86
N TYR A 148 -1.83 -5.84 -8.65
CA TYR A 148 -1.04 -6.00 -7.45
C TYR A 148 -1.89 -6.65 -6.36
N VAL A 149 -1.47 -7.82 -5.89
CA VAL A 149 -2.07 -8.53 -4.77
C VAL A 149 -1.20 -8.32 -3.54
N LEU A 150 -1.66 -7.47 -2.62
CA LEU A 150 -0.97 -7.16 -1.37
C LEU A 150 -1.49 -8.10 -0.28
N ALA A 151 -0.66 -9.05 0.14
CA ALA A 151 -1.02 -9.97 1.21
C ALA A 151 -0.45 -9.46 2.54
N PHE A 152 -1.32 -9.18 3.51
CA PHE A 152 -0.93 -8.83 4.87
C PHE A 152 -1.13 -10.01 5.80
N ARG A 153 -0.20 -10.23 6.72
CA ARG A 153 -0.28 -11.31 7.71
C ARG A 153 -0.29 -10.72 9.11
N ALA A 154 -1.28 -11.12 9.89
CA ALA A 154 -1.29 -10.97 11.34
C ALA A 154 -1.02 -12.34 11.96
N TYR A 155 -0.14 -12.42 12.94
CA TYR A 155 0.12 -13.67 13.66
C TYR A 155 0.45 -13.42 15.11
N ASP A 156 0.14 -14.41 15.94
CA ASP A 156 0.53 -14.49 17.33
C ASP A 156 1.23 -15.83 17.59
N ASN A 157 1.93 -15.91 18.71
CA ASN A 157 2.48 -17.17 19.19
C ASN A 157 2.27 -17.32 20.70
N LYS A 158 1.01 -17.50 21.11
CA LYS A 158 0.69 -17.83 22.50
C LYS A 158 1.04 -19.28 22.82
N CYS A 159 2.08 -19.46 23.65
CA CYS A 159 2.44 -20.75 24.26
C CYS A 159 2.60 -21.90 23.25
N ALA A 160 3.34 -21.66 22.15
CA ALA A 160 3.58 -22.63 21.07
C ALA A 160 2.31 -23.12 20.35
N ASN A 161 1.23 -22.34 20.41
CA ASN A 161 0.02 -22.55 19.60
C ASN A 161 -0.13 -21.38 18.63
N ALA A 162 0.81 -21.27 17.69
CA ALA A 162 0.81 -20.17 16.74
C ALA A 162 -0.46 -20.16 15.89
N LYS A 163 -1.10 -18.98 15.81
CA LYS A 163 -2.22 -18.70 14.92
C LYS A 163 -1.89 -17.49 14.07
N ALA A 164 -2.54 -17.45 12.91
CA ALA A 164 -2.35 -16.37 11.96
C ALA A 164 -3.62 -16.18 11.16
N ASP A 165 -3.78 -14.96 10.66
CA ASP A 165 -4.79 -14.56 9.69
C ASP A 165 -4.13 -13.78 8.55
N THR A 166 -4.74 -13.77 7.39
CA THR A 166 -4.21 -13.13 6.19
C THR A 166 -5.33 -12.50 5.40
N VAL A 167 -5.10 -11.25 4.95
CA VAL A 167 -5.99 -10.56 4.03
C VAL A 167 -5.23 -10.12 2.80
N GLU A 168 -5.87 -10.28 1.65
CA GLU A 168 -5.38 -9.77 0.38
C GLU A 168 -6.14 -8.51 0.00
N VAL A 169 -5.40 -7.50 -0.44
CA VAL A 169 -5.90 -6.28 -1.05
C VAL A 169 -5.45 -6.25 -2.50
N ASN A 170 -6.41 -6.20 -3.42
CA ASN A 170 -6.16 -6.23 -4.85
C ASN A 170 -6.20 -4.81 -5.42
N ILE A 171 -5.12 -4.39 -6.07
CA ILE A 171 -5.03 -3.07 -6.68
C ILE A 171 -4.68 -3.20 -8.15
N THR A 172 -5.53 -2.69 -9.02
CA THR A 172 -5.22 -2.57 -10.44
C THR A 172 -4.70 -1.16 -10.74
N ALA A 173 -3.42 -1.04 -11.05
CA ALA A 173 -2.84 0.21 -11.53
C ALA A 173 -3.15 0.38 -13.03
N LYS A 174 -3.60 1.58 -13.43
CA LYS A 174 -3.92 1.92 -14.82
C LYS A 174 -3.39 3.29 -15.21
N ASP A 175 -3.14 3.47 -16.51
CA ASP A 175 -2.78 4.78 -17.05
C ASP A 175 -4.01 5.72 -17.06
N ILE A 176 -3.75 7.01 -17.28
CA ILE A 176 -4.80 8.01 -17.50
C ILE A 176 -5.47 7.69 -18.84
N GLU A 177 -6.72 7.25 -18.78
CA GLU A 177 -7.55 7.06 -19.96
C GLU A 177 -7.78 8.40 -20.66
N GLN A 178 -7.20 8.54 -21.84
CA GLN A 178 -7.51 9.66 -22.70
C GLN A 178 -8.62 9.28 -23.66
N LEU A 179 -9.78 9.93 -23.54
CA LEU A 179 -10.78 9.93 -24.61
C LEU A 179 -10.13 10.51 -25.87
N ILE A 180 -9.86 9.66 -26.86
CA ILE A 180 -9.27 10.07 -28.14
C ILE A 180 -10.35 10.76 -28.98
N ALA A 181 -10.76 11.96 -28.56
CA ALA A 181 -11.25 12.95 -29.50
C ALA A 181 -10.06 13.34 -30.37
N LYS A 182 -10.24 13.36 -31.70
CA LYS A 182 -9.20 13.80 -32.62
C LYS A 182 -8.74 15.21 -32.20
N PHE A 183 -7.47 15.36 -31.82
CA PHE A 183 -6.91 16.66 -31.48
C PHE A 183 -6.91 17.56 -32.72
N THR A 184 -7.84 18.50 -32.77
CA THR A 184 -7.99 19.47 -33.86
C THR A 184 -7.93 20.89 -33.29
N PRO A 185 -6.72 21.46 -33.17
CA PRO A 185 -6.55 22.84 -32.73
C PRO A 185 -7.29 23.83 -33.63
N ALA A 186 -7.73 24.95 -33.06
CA ALA A 186 -8.14 26.09 -33.84
C ALA A 186 -6.98 26.54 -34.76
N ASN A 187 -7.29 27.07 -35.93
CA ASN A 187 -6.29 27.49 -36.93
C ASN A 187 -6.35 28.99 -37.23
N ILE A 188 -7.10 29.77 -36.45
CA ILE A 188 -7.21 31.22 -36.58
C ILE A 188 -7.51 31.86 -35.22
N PHE A 189 -6.95 33.04 -34.98
CA PHE A 189 -7.31 33.91 -33.87
C PHE A 189 -7.11 35.38 -34.27
N THR A 190 -7.80 36.29 -33.56
CA THR A 190 -7.92 37.71 -33.91
C THR A 190 -7.47 38.61 -32.77
N PRO A 191 -6.15 38.89 -32.63
CA PRO A 191 -5.61 39.70 -31.54
C PRO A 191 -5.88 41.21 -31.73
N ASN A 192 -7.16 41.59 -31.81
CA ASN A 192 -7.64 42.96 -32.07
C ASN A 192 -8.26 43.63 -30.82
N ASN A 193 -8.26 42.94 -29.68
CA ASN A 193 -8.80 43.39 -28.39
C ASN A 193 -10.32 43.64 -28.44
N ASP A 194 -11.06 42.90 -29.25
CA ASP A 194 -12.54 42.95 -29.30
C ASP A 194 -13.22 42.01 -28.28
N GLY A 195 -12.43 41.21 -27.57
CA GLY A 195 -12.88 40.23 -26.58
C GLY A 195 -13.11 38.83 -27.15
N ALA A 196 -12.99 38.62 -28.47
CA ALA A 196 -13.24 37.36 -29.14
C ALA A 196 -11.99 36.83 -29.85
N ASN A 197 -11.51 35.66 -29.42
CA ASN A 197 -10.30 35.02 -29.96
C ASN A 197 -9.05 35.93 -29.95
N ASP A 198 -8.91 36.81 -28.96
CA ASP A 198 -7.78 37.75 -28.84
C ASP A 198 -6.42 37.08 -28.63
N TYR A 199 -6.43 35.80 -28.23
CA TYR A 199 -5.24 35.01 -28.02
C TYR A 199 -5.42 33.59 -28.53
N TYR A 200 -4.30 32.96 -28.84
CA TYR A 200 -4.24 31.55 -29.14
C TYR A 200 -3.94 30.74 -27.88
N SER A 201 -4.65 29.63 -27.72
CA SER A 201 -4.41 28.62 -26.68
C SER A 201 -4.84 27.25 -27.18
N LEU A 202 -4.49 26.19 -26.46
CA LEU A 202 -4.84 24.81 -26.81
C LEU A 202 -5.61 24.13 -25.67
N PRO A 203 -6.88 24.50 -25.43
CA PRO A 203 -7.65 24.00 -24.28
C PRO A 203 -7.92 22.49 -24.31
N ASN A 204 -7.90 21.88 -25.50
CA ASN A 204 -8.12 20.45 -25.70
C ASN A 204 -6.81 19.68 -25.93
N LEU A 205 -5.69 20.15 -25.37
CA LEU A 205 -4.42 19.43 -25.43
C LEU A 205 -4.58 18.01 -24.87
N PRO A 206 -4.02 17.00 -25.53
CA PRO A 206 -3.94 15.66 -24.96
C PRO A 206 -3.33 15.67 -23.57
N LEU A 207 -3.99 15.04 -22.60
CA LEU A 207 -3.47 14.90 -21.23
C LEU A 207 -2.12 14.19 -21.23
N ASP A 208 -1.27 14.51 -20.27
CA ASP A 208 -0.04 13.77 -20.05
C ASP A 208 -0.37 12.42 -19.43
N ASN A 209 0.20 11.36 -20.00
CA ASN A 209 0.04 10.00 -19.51
C ASN A 209 1.35 9.22 -19.74
N CYS A 210 1.34 7.90 -19.51
CA CYS A 210 2.54 7.09 -19.71
C CYS A 210 2.97 6.99 -21.18
N VAL A 211 2.02 7.09 -22.10
CA VAL A 211 2.26 6.98 -23.53
C VAL A 211 2.87 8.27 -24.10
N GLY A 212 2.39 9.44 -23.70
CA GLY A 212 2.78 10.72 -24.28
C GLY A 212 2.72 11.86 -23.29
N LYS A 213 3.81 12.63 -23.21
CA LYS A 213 3.90 13.86 -22.40
C LYS A 213 4.18 15.07 -23.27
N PHE A 214 3.46 16.16 -23.06
CA PHE A 214 3.68 17.44 -23.71
C PHE A 214 5.08 17.96 -23.37
N LEU A 215 5.79 18.39 -24.40
CA LEU A 215 7.14 18.92 -24.28
C LEU A 215 7.12 20.43 -24.48
N ASN A 216 6.60 20.88 -25.61
CA ASN A 216 6.49 22.31 -25.92
C ASN A 216 5.52 22.59 -27.07
N PHE A 217 5.22 23.87 -27.22
CA PHE A 217 4.54 24.45 -28.38
C PHE A 217 5.43 25.54 -28.97
N ASN A 218 5.74 25.43 -30.27
CA ASN A 218 6.54 26.41 -31.00
C ASN A 218 5.75 26.93 -32.20
N VAL A 219 5.92 28.21 -32.52
CA VAL A 219 5.35 28.85 -33.70
C VAL A 219 6.44 29.56 -34.49
N HIS A 220 6.41 29.35 -35.81
CA HIS A 220 7.35 29.94 -36.75
C HIS A 220 6.60 30.75 -37.81
N ASN A 221 7.24 31.82 -38.29
CA ASN A 221 6.76 32.58 -39.45
C ASN A 221 7.04 31.81 -40.76
N ARG A 222 6.65 32.41 -41.90
CA ARG A 222 6.83 31.83 -43.24
C ARG A 222 8.30 31.56 -43.63
N TRP A 223 9.26 32.21 -42.98
CA TRP A 223 10.69 32.04 -43.24
C TRP A 223 11.35 31.04 -42.28
N GLY A 224 10.59 30.39 -41.41
CA GLY A 224 11.10 29.45 -40.43
C GLY A 224 11.75 30.11 -39.21
N THR A 225 11.57 31.43 -39.01
CA THR A 225 11.99 32.10 -37.78
C THR A 225 10.98 31.81 -36.69
N GLU A 226 11.44 31.34 -35.53
CA GLU A 226 10.59 31.18 -34.34
C GLU A 226 10.09 32.55 -33.86
N VAL A 227 8.79 32.65 -33.64
CA VAL A 227 8.11 33.86 -33.16
C VAL A 227 7.43 33.65 -31.81
N PHE A 228 7.26 32.39 -31.38
CA PHE A 228 6.73 32.04 -30.07
C PHE A 228 7.18 30.63 -29.68
N SER A 229 7.49 30.43 -28.40
CA SER A 229 7.78 29.12 -27.82
C SER A 229 7.31 29.09 -26.37
N THR A 230 6.75 27.97 -25.94
CA THR A 230 6.35 27.76 -24.55
C THR A 230 6.35 26.29 -24.18
N THR A 231 6.62 26.01 -22.90
CA THR A 231 6.42 24.71 -22.26
C THR A 231 5.20 24.73 -21.33
N ASP A 232 4.52 25.87 -21.23
CA ASP A 232 3.27 26.01 -20.49
C ASP A 232 2.10 25.45 -21.32
N ARG A 233 1.33 24.54 -20.74
CA ARG A 233 0.14 23.93 -21.36
C ARG A 233 -1.06 24.87 -21.37
N GLU A 234 -1.11 25.82 -20.44
CA GLU A 234 -2.20 26.79 -20.25
C GLU A 234 -1.89 28.15 -20.87
N PHE A 235 -0.89 28.20 -21.76
CA PHE A 235 -0.42 29.43 -22.37
C PHE A 235 -1.53 30.22 -23.08
N LYS A 236 -1.34 31.53 -23.12
CA LYS A 236 -2.11 32.46 -23.94
C LYS A 236 -1.16 33.27 -24.79
N TRP A 237 -1.26 33.14 -26.11
CA TRP A 237 -0.40 33.85 -27.05
C TRP A 237 -1.15 34.95 -27.78
N TYR A 238 -0.78 36.20 -27.51
CA TYR A 238 -1.43 37.40 -28.05
C TYR A 238 -0.80 37.91 -29.36
N ALA A 239 0.32 37.31 -29.81
CA ALA A 239 1.02 37.69 -31.05
C ALA A 239 1.29 39.19 -31.22
N GLU A 240 1.71 39.86 -30.15
CA GLU A 240 2.05 41.28 -30.19
C GLU A 240 3.18 41.57 -31.19
N GLY A 241 3.01 42.59 -32.03
CA GLY A 241 4.03 43.03 -33.00
C GLY A 241 4.20 42.13 -34.23
N LEU A 242 3.34 41.12 -34.41
CA LEU A 242 3.35 40.26 -35.60
C LEU A 242 2.40 40.81 -36.68
N SER A 243 2.60 40.37 -37.92
CA SER A 243 1.75 40.79 -39.06
C SER A 243 0.65 39.77 -39.33
N THR A 244 -0.48 40.23 -39.88
CA THR A 244 -1.51 39.36 -40.47
C THR A 244 -0.89 38.38 -41.44
N GLY A 245 -1.21 37.10 -41.31
CA GLY A 245 -0.65 36.07 -42.17
C GLY A 245 -0.77 34.67 -41.60
N VAL A 246 -0.19 33.71 -42.33
CA VAL A 246 -0.15 32.30 -41.94
C VAL A 246 1.19 31.99 -41.28
N TYR A 247 1.11 31.36 -40.12
CA TYR A 247 2.20 30.87 -39.31
C TYR A 247 2.10 29.35 -39.17
N TYR A 248 3.21 28.72 -38.82
CA TYR A 248 3.29 27.26 -38.68
C TYR A 248 3.58 26.91 -37.23
N TYR A 249 2.82 25.99 -36.66
CA TYR A 249 3.06 25.52 -35.30
C TYR A 249 3.50 24.07 -35.27
N SER A 250 4.26 23.72 -34.22
CA SER A 250 4.48 22.36 -33.77
C SER A 250 4.12 22.23 -32.30
N VAL A 251 3.23 21.30 -31.97
CA VAL A 251 2.99 20.82 -30.61
C VAL A 251 3.75 19.51 -30.47
N LYS A 252 4.77 19.47 -29.61
CA LYS A 252 5.59 18.27 -29.42
C LYS A 252 5.14 17.50 -28.19
N PHE A 253 4.94 16.20 -28.35
CA PHE A 253 4.83 15.24 -27.26
C PHE A 253 6.00 14.25 -27.33
N SER A 254 6.30 13.58 -26.23
CA SER A 254 7.37 12.57 -26.15
C SER A 254 7.23 11.43 -27.16
N ASN A 255 6.02 11.16 -27.64
CA ASN A 255 5.71 10.06 -28.57
C ASN A 255 5.25 10.48 -29.96
N LYS A 256 4.81 11.74 -30.14
CA LYS A 256 4.31 12.24 -31.43
C LYS A 256 4.31 13.76 -31.48
N ASP A 257 4.38 14.29 -32.70
CA ASP A 257 4.25 15.73 -32.94
C ASP A 257 2.93 16.01 -33.69
N TYR A 258 2.29 17.13 -33.34
CA TYR A 258 1.18 17.69 -34.10
C TYR A 258 1.61 18.98 -34.77
N ASN A 259 1.51 19.03 -36.09
CA ASN A 259 1.90 20.19 -36.88
C ASN A 259 0.70 20.74 -37.62
N GLY A 260 0.67 22.06 -37.79
CA GLY A 260 -0.39 22.72 -38.54
C GLY A 260 -0.09 24.18 -38.79
N THR A 261 -1.12 24.89 -39.24
CA THR A 261 -1.04 26.32 -39.52
C THR A 261 -1.96 27.11 -38.59
N ILE A 262 -1.53 28.31 -38.22
CA ILE A 262 -2.34 29.31 -37.52
C ILE A 262 -2.37 30.57 -38.36
N THR A 263 -3.56 31.11 -38.57
CA THR A 263 -3.79 32.40 -39.22
C THR A 263 -3.94 33.47 -38.15
N ILE A 264 -3.17 34.54 -38.25
CA ILE A 264 -3.34 35.76 -37.45
C ILE A 264 -4.07 36.78 -38.31
N LEU A 265 -5.13 37.37 -37.77
CA LEU A 265 -5.93 38.41 -38.42
C LEU A 265 -6.25 39.54 -37.43
N TYR A 266 -5.89 40.78 -37.73
CA TYR A 266 -6.28 41.95 -36.91
C TYR A 266 -7.55 42.59 -37.43
#